data_AF-A0A2T2VYM2-F1
#
_entry.id   AF-A0A2T2VYM2-F1
#
_cell.length_a   1.000
_cell.length_b   1.000
_cell.length_c   1.000
_cell.angle_alpha   90.00
_cell.angle_beta   90.00
_cell.angle_gamma   90.00
#
_symmetry.space_group_name_H-M   'P 1'
#
loop_
_entity.id
_entity.type
_entity.pdbx_description
1 polymer ?
#
loop_
_entity_poly.entity_id
_entity_poly.type
_entity_poly.pdbx_seq_one_letter_code
_entity_poly.pdbx_strand_id
1 'polypeptide(L)' 'VASFRDRLVDPELVLIGEVGLGGQVRPISQLELRLKEAAKLGFKRAIVPKGQSVKVDGLEIVAVSRVVDAIAHALKGSG' A
#
# COMPACT_ATOMS: atom_id res chain seq x y z
N VAL A 1 -3.08 15.22 4.08
CA VAL A 1 -1.67 15.67 4.19
C VAL A 1 -0.83 14.83 3.23
N ALA A 2 -0.47 15.39 2.08
CA ALA A 2 0.51 14.83 1.17
C ALA A 2 1.47 15.96 0.81
N SER A 3 2.54 16.11 1.60
CA SER A 3 3.76 16.81 1.21
C SER A 3 4.82 16.47 2.26
N PHE A 4 5.45 15.31 2.07
CA PHE A 4 6.70 14.99 2.77
C PHE A 4 7.67 14.49 1.72
N ARG A 5 8.42 15.46 1.16
CA ARG A 5 9.51 15.35 0.17
C ARG A 5 9.02 15.41 -1.27
N ASP A 6 9.62 16.29 -2.07
CA ASP A 6 9.48 16.46 -3.53
C ASP A 6 9.92 15.21 -4.32
N ARG A 7 9.35 14.07 -3.98
CA ARG A 7 9.58 12.79 -4.65
C ARG A 7 8.26 12.32 -5.19
N LEU A 8 8.28 11.93 -6.47
CA LEU A 8 7.13 11.38 -7.14
C LEU A 8 6.72 10.10 -6.42
N VAL A 9 5.48 10.07 -5.95
CA VAL A 9 4.82 8.84 -5.53
C VAL A 9 4.30 8.19 -6.81
N ASP A 10 4.53 6.88 -6.94
CA ASP A 10 3.99 6.09 -8.03
C ASP A 10 2.46 6.25 -8.10
N PRO A 11 1.90 6.83 -9.18
CA PRO A 11 0.46 7.07 -9.28
C PRO A 11 -0.36 5.77 -9.39
N GLU A 12 0.28 4.65 -9.75
CA GLU A 12 -0.35 3.34 -9.86
C GLU A 12 -0.23 2.51 -8.56
N LEU A 13 0.23 3.13 -7.48
CA LEU A 13 0.36 2.53 -6.16
C LEU A 13 -0.79 2.93 -5.23
N VAL A 14 -1.37 1.94 -4.55
CA VAL A 14 -2.32 2.16 -3.45
C VAL A 14 -1.76 1.66 -2.12
N LEU A 15 -2.11 2.35 -1.03
CA LEU A 15 -1.81 1.93 0.34
C LEU A 15 -3.11 1.64 1.08
N ILE A 16 -3.24 0.45 1.64
CA ILE A 16 -4.45 0.01 2.33
C ILE A 16 -4.06 -0.52 3.71
N GLY A 17 -4.59 0.09 4.77
CA GLY A 17 -4.32 -0.33 6.14
C GLY A 17 -4.68 0.73 7.16
N GLU A 18 -4.65 0.35 8.43
CA GLU A 18 -4.77 1.30 9.54
C GLU A 18 -3.39 1.69 10.06
N VAL A 19 -3.25 2.94 10.52
CA VAL A 19 -2.00 3.44 11.11
C VAL A 19 -2.20 3.68 12.59
N GLY A 20 -1.39 2.99 13.41
CA GLY A 20 -1.29 3.28 14.84
C GLY A 20 -0.35 4.45 15.11
N LEU A 21 -0.52 5.11 16.26
CA LEU A 21 0.28 6.27 16.67
C LEU A 21 1.80 5.98 16.75
N GLY A 22 2.20 4.72 17.03
CA GLY A 22 3.61 4.29 17.04
C GLY A 22 4.19 3.98 15.65
N GLY A 23 3.43 4.29 14.59
CA GLY A 23 3.82 4.04 13.20
C GLY A 23 3.64 2.59 12.76
N GLN A 24 2.94 1.75 13.54
CA GLN A 24 2.57 0.40 13.12
C GLN A 24 1.45 0.42 12.07
N VAL A 25 1.58 -0.44 11.07
CA VAL A 25 0.52 -0.70 10.08
C VAL A 25 -0.28 -1.90 10.55
N ARG A 26 -1.59 -1.74 10.66
CA ARG A 26 -2.50 -2.71 11.27
C ARG A 26 -3.43 -3.35 10.24
N PRO A 27 -3.79 -4.63 10.43
CA PRO A 27 -4.77 -5.33 9.63
C PRO A 27 -6.12 -4.61 9.52
N ILE A 28 -6.80 -4.80 8.40
CA ILE A 28 -8.17 -4.31 8.19
C ILE A 28 -9.12 -5.46 7.81
N SER A 29 -10.41 -5.26 8.05
CA SER A 29 -11.44 -6.16 7.51
C SER A 29 -11.53 -6.05 5.99
N GLN A 30 -11.98 -7.09 5.29
CA GLN A 30 -12.28 -7.06 3.85
C GLN A 30 -11.14 -6.54 2.94
N LEU A 31 -9.89 -6.89 3.26
CA LEU A 31 -8.73 -6.47 2.47
C LEU A 31 -8.82 -6.92 1.01
N GLU A 32 -9.21 -8.17 0.76
CA GLU A 32 -9.32 -8.72 -0.60
C GLU A 32 -10.32 -7.97 -1.48
N LEU A 33 -11.48 -7.57 -0.93
CA LEU A 33 -12.48 -6.79 -1.67
C LEU A 33 -11.90 -5.45 -2.13
N ARG A 34 -11.23 -4.73 -1.22
CA ARG A 34 -10.59 -3.45 -1.54
C ARG A 34 -9.46 -3.59 -2.56
N LEU A 35 -8.69 -4.67 -2.49
CA LEU A 35 -7.63 -4.94 -3.47
C LEU A 35 -8.22 -5.25 -4.86
N LYS A 36 -9.32 -5.99 -4.95
CA LYS A 36 -10.03 -6.23 -6.22
C LYS A 36 -10.58 -4.93 -6.82
N GLU A 37 -11.10 -4.03 -6.00
CA GLU A 37 -11.53 -2.70 -6.43
C GLU A 37 -10.34 -1.85 -6.92
N ALA A 38 -9.23 -1.86 -6.19
CA ALA A 38 -8.01 -1.16 -6.60
C ALA A 38 -7.50 -1.66 -7.96
N ALA A 39 -7.45 -2.97 -8.18
CA ALA A 39 -7.07 -3.54 -9.46
C ALA A 39 -8.01 -3.09 -10.61
N LYS A 40 -9.33 -3.02 -10.36
CA LYS A 40 -10.30 -2.52 -11.34
C LYS A 40 -10.12 -1.04 -11.66
N LEU A 41 -9.68 -0.23 -10.70
CA LEU A 41 -9.39 1.19 -10.87
C LEU A 41 -8.04 1.45 -11.58
N GLY A 42 -7.28 0.40 -11.88
CA GLY A 42 -6.05 0.48 -12.65
C GLY A 42 -4.76 0.50 -11.81
N PHE A 43 -4.86 0.40 -10.48
CA PHE A 43 -3.67 0.28 -9.63
C PHE A 43 -2.91 -1.00 -9.97
N LYS A 44 -1.58 -0.90 -10.06
CA LYS A 44 -0.67 -2.01 -10.38
C LYS A 44 0.01 -2.55 -9.14
N ARG A 45 0.10 -1.75 -8.09
CA ARG A 45 0.83 -2.08 -6.87
C ARG A 45 0.02 -1.69 -5.64
N ALA A 46 0.02 -2.55 -4.63
CA ALA A 46 -0.67 -2.31 -3.37
C ALA A 46 0.23 -2.62 -2.18
N ILE A 47 0.32 -1.68 -1.24
CA ILE A 47 0.97 -1.89 0.05
C ILE A 47 -0.10 -2.22 1.09
N VAL A 48 0.09 -3.32 1.80
CA VAL A 48 -0.88 -3.89 2.75
C VAL A 48 -0.24 -4.20 4.10
N PRO A 49 -1.03 -4.39 5.18
CA PRO A 49 -0.50 -4.74 6.49
C PRO A 49 0.12 -6.14 6.47
N LYS A 50 1.28 -6.29 7.12
CA LYS A 50 1.92 -7.60 7.33
C LYS A 50 0.98 -8.51 8.13
N GLY A 51 0.89 -9.78 7.70
CA GLY A 51 0.00 -10.77 8.30
C GLY A 51 -1.34 -10.94 7.58
N GLN A 52 -1.66 -10.08 6.60
CA GLN A 52 -2.78 -10.29 5.68
C GLN A 52 -2.26 -10.46 4.26
N SER A 53 -1.89 -11.70 3.91
CA SER A 53 -1.47 -12.04 2.55
C SER A 53 -2.70 -12.38 1.72
N VAL A 54 -2.95 -11.57 0.68
CA VAL A 54 -3.99 -11.80 -0.33
C VAL A 54 -3.29 -11.83 -1.68
N LYS A 55 -3.86 -12.57 -2.64
CA LYS A 55 -3.44 -12.51 -4.05
C LYS A 55 -4.60 -11.95 -4.88
N VAL A 56 -4.29 -10.97 -5.73
CA VAL A 56 -5.24 -10.40 -6.70
C VAL A 56 -4.51 -10.33 -8.03
N ASP A 57 -5.13 -10.86 -9.08
CA ASP A 57 -4.52 -10.88 -10.41
C ASP A 57 -4.28 -9.45 -10.93
N GLY A 58 -3.11 -9.24 -11.53
CA GLY A 58 -2.71 -7.93 -12.06
C GLY A 58 -2.32 -6.89 -11.00
N LEU A 59 -2.19 -7.28 -9.73
CA LEU A 59 -1.80 -6.41 -8.63
C LEU A 59 -0.57 -6.97 -7.88
N GLU A 60 0.55 -6.26 -7.89
CA GLU A 60 1.71 -6.55 -7.04
C GLU A 60 1.38 -6.18 -5.59
N ILE A 61 1.55 -7.10 -4.65
CA ILE A 61 1.21 -6.87 -3.24
C ILE A 61 2.47 -6.88 -2.38
N VAL A 62 2.70 -5.79 -1.67
CA VAL A 62 3.83 -5.59 -0.76
C VAL A 62 3.31 -5.48 0.67
N ALA A 63 3.75 -6.39 1.54
CA ALA A 63 3.31 -6.41 2.94
C ALA A 63 4.29 -5.65 3.85
N VAL A 64 3.79 -4.72 4.67
CA VAL A 64 4.61 -3.90 5.58
C VAL A 64 4.06 -3.88 7.01
N SER A 65 4.93 -3.74 7.99
CA SER A 65 4.56 -3.60 9.41
C SER A 65 4.64 -2.16 9.93
N ARG A 66 5.34 -1.26 9.23
CA ARG A 66 5.55 0.12 9.66
C ARG A 66 5.29 1.12 8.52
N VAL A 67 4.83 2.30 8.89
CA VAL A 67 4.55 3.40 7.94
C VAL A 67 5.81 3.89 7.22
N VAL A 68 6.97 3.81 7.88
CA VAL A 68 8.25 4.16 7.26
C VAL A 68 8.60 3.25 6.09
N ASP A 69 8.27 1.96 6.19
CA ASP A 69 8.49 0.98 5.12
C ASP A 69 7.52 1.25 3.96
N ALA A 70 6.25 1.54 4.28
CA ALA A 70 5.26 1.97 3.29
C ALA A 70 5.73 3.17 2.47
N ILE A 71 6.22 4.22 3.13
CA ILE A 71 6.76 5.41 2.46
C ILE A 71 7.99 5.05 1.62
N ALA A 72 8.90 4.23 2.14
CA ALA A 72 10.08 3.81 1.39
C ALA A 72 9.72 3.03 0.11
N HIS A 73 8.71 2.17 0.15
CA HIS A 73 8.20 1.48 -1.04
C HIS A 73 7.48 2.42 -2.00
N ALA A 74 6.74 3.40 -1.49
CA ALA A 74 5.99 4.36 -2.30
C ALA A 74 6.89 5.32 -3.09
N LEU A 75 8.05 5.67 -2.53
CA LEU A 75 9.01 6.59 -3.15
C LEU A 75 10.01 5.90 -4.09
N LYS A 76 9.97 4.57 -4.22
CA LYS A 76 10.87 3.80 -5.10
C LYS A 76 10.32 3.65 -6.53
N GLY A 77 9.12 4.14 -6.83
CA GLY A 77 8.53 4.04 -8.16
C GLY A 77 9.07 5.10 -9.11
N SER A 78 10.19 4.80 -9.77
CA SER A 78 10.67 5.36 -11.05
C SER A 78 12.08 4.78 -11.28
N GLY A 79 12.13 3.57 -11.82
CA GLY A 79 13.35 2.88 -12.26
C GLY A 79 13.00 1.97 -13.40
#